data_AF-A0A1H0EDL9-F1
#
_entry.id   AF-A0A1H0EDL9-F1
#
_cell.length_a   1.000
_cell.length_b   1.000
_cell.length_c   1.000
_cell.angle_alpha   90.00
_cell.angle_beta   90.00
_cell.angle_gamma   90.00
#
_symmetry.space_group_name_H-M   'P 1'
#
loop_
_entity.id
_entity.type
_entity.pdbx_description
1 polymer ?
#
loop_
_entity_poly.entity_id
_entity_poly.type
_entity_poly.pdbx_seq_one_letter_code
_entity_poly.pdbx_strand_id
1 'polypeptide(L)' 'MPPLRGFARNLHKDFDAVTAGLTLPYSSGMVGGHVNQVKFLKRQGYGRADFDLLRRRVLLTP' A
#
# COMPACT_ATOMS: atom_id res chain seq x y z
N MET A 1 -18.98 18.31 -8.94
CA MET A 1 -17.70 17.57 -8.85
C MET A 1 -17.54 16.82 -7.52
N PRO A 2 -18.25 15.69 -7.31
CA PRO A 2 -18.13 14.87 -6.09
C PRO A 2 -16.72 14.29 -5.80
N PRO A 3 -15.95 13.81 -6.81
CA PRO A 3 -14.62 13.22 -6.57
C PRO A 3 -13.61 14.19 -5.97
N LEU A 4 -13.59 15.43 -6.49
CA LEU A 4 -12.68 16.50 -6.03
C LEU A 4 -12.97 16.94 -4.59
N ARG A 5 -14.26 16.99 -4.20
CA ARG A 5 -14.65 17.31 -2.82
C ARG A 5 -14.21 16.22 -1.84
N GLY A 6 -14.32 14.95 -2.25
CA GLY A 6 -13.84 13.82 -1.45
C GLY A 6 -12.33 13.84 -1.27
N PHE A 7 -11.59 14.08 -2.37
CA PHE A 7 -10.13 14.21 -2.34
C PHE A 7 -9.67 15.35 -1.41
N ALA A 8 -10.19 16.57 -1.58
CA ALA A 8 -9.81 17.72 -0.76
C ALA A 8 -10.08 17.49 0.73
N ARG A 9 -11.21 16.85 1.07
CA ARG A 9 -11.53 16.51 2.45
C ARG A 9 -10.56 15.50 3.06
N ASN A 10 -10.17 14.47 2.30
CA ASN A 10 -9.21 13.47 2.79
C ASN A 10 -7.80 14.07 2.89
N LEU A 11 -7.39 14.89 1.92
CA LEU A 11 -6.12 15.59 1.96
C LEU A 11 -6.01 16.51 3.19
N HIS A 12 -7.10 17.20 3.55
CA HIS A 12 -7.13 18.04 4.74
C HIS A 12 -7.04 17.22 6.04
N LYS A 13 -7.65 16.02 6.07
CA LYS A 13 -7.50 15.09 7.21
C LYS A 13 -6.08 14.56 7.36
N ASP A 14 -5.40 14.32 6.24
CA ASP A 14 -4.06 13.74 6.20
C ASP A 14 -2.94 14.80 6.13
N PHE A 15 -3.26 16.08 6.39
CA PHE A 15 -2.37 17.21 6.15
C PHE A 15 -1.02 17.10 6.90
N ASP A 16 -1.06 16.67 8.17
CA ASP A 16 0.14 16.46 8.98
C ASP A 16 1.02 15.34 8.41
N ALA A 17 0.40 14.24 7.96
CA ALA A 17 1.11 13.11 7.37
C ALA A 17 1.75 13.48 6.02
N VAL A 18 1.07 14.29 5.21
CA VAL A 18 1.60 14.81 3.94
C VAL A 18 2.75 15.78 4.19
N THR A 19 2.60 16.69 5.15
CA THR A 19 3.68 17.63 5.55
C THR A 19 4.90 16.87 6.04
N ALA A 20 4.70 15.87 6.91
CA ALA A 20 5.78 15.02 7.41
C ALA A 20 6.46 14.23 6.28
N GLY A 21 5.70 13.67 5.34
CA GLY A 21 6.23 12.94 4.19
C GLY A 21 7.04 13.80 3.21
N LEU A 22 6.81 15.12 3.18
CA LEU A 22 7.57 16.07 2.36
C LEU A 22 8.77 16.69 3.09
N THR A 23 8.73 16.76 4.42
CA THR A 23 9.73 17.47 5.24
C THR A 23 10.77 16.53 5.84
N LEU A 24 10.38 15.30 6.17
CA LEU A 24 11.26 14.34 6.81
C LEU A 24 12.01 13.50 5.76
N PRO A 25 13.23 13.02 6.07
CA PRO A 25 13.98 12.15 5.16
C PRO A 25 13.43 10.71 5.10
N TYR A 26 12.40 10.40 5.88
CA TYR A 26 11.80 9.07 5.95
C TYR A 26 10.79 8.88 4.83
N SER A 27 10.83 7.71 4.17
CA SER A 27 9.84 7.33 3.16
C SER A 27 9.19 5.99 3.49
N SER A 28 7.91 5.86 3.17
CA SER A 28 7.20 4.58 3.22
C SER A 28 7.42 3.74 1.96
N GLY A 29 8.36 4.10 1.09
CA GLY A 29 8.56 3.48 -0.24
C GLY A 29 8.87 1.98 -0.15
N MET A 30 9.76 1.60 0.77
CA MET A 30 10.11 0.20 1.01
C MET A 30 8.90 -0.62 1.48
N VAL A 31 8.15 -0.09 2.46
CA VAL A 31 6.93 -0.72 2.98
C VAL A 31 5.87 -0.84 1.87
N GLY A 32 5.69 0.21 1.08
CA GLY A 32 4.80 0.22 -0.09
C GLY A 32 5.19 -0.83 -1.13
N GLY A 33 6.49 -1.03 -1.37
CA GLY A 33 7.04 -2.07 -2.24
C GLY A 33 6.66 -3.47 -1.76
N HIS A 34 6.90 -3.78 -0.48
CA HIS A 34 6.51 -5.07 0.11
C HIS A 34 4.99 -5.31 0.02
N VAL A 35 4.17 -4.30 0.33
CA VAL A 35 2.71 -4.40 0.20
C VAL A 35 2.30 -4.65 -1.26
N ASN A 36 2.96 -4.00 -2.22
CA ASN A 36 2.69 -4.20 -3.63
C ASN A 36 3.06 -5.62 -4.10
N GLN A 37 4.21 -6.15 -3.65
CA GLN A 37 4.62 -7.53 -3.93
C GLN A 37 3.59 -8.54 -3.41
N VAL A 38 3.12 -8.38 -2.16
CA VAL A 38 2.08 -9.25 -1.60
C VAL A 38 0.78 -9.16 -2.40
N LYS A 39 0.34 -7.94 -2.77
CA LYS A 39 -0.85 -7.74 -3.62
C LYS A 39 -0.68 -8.41 -4.99
N PHE A 40 0.52 -8.33 -5.56
CA PHE A 40 0.85 -8.97 -6.84
C PHE A 40 0.75 -10.49 -6.75
N LEU A 41 1.37 -11.12 -5.74
CA LEU A 41 1.28 -12.56 -5.52
C LEU A 41 -0.17 -13.04 -5.33
N LYS A 42 -0.99 -12.26 -4.61
CA LYS A 42 -2.43 -12.55 -4.46
C LYS A 42 -3.20 -12.46 -5.77
N ARG A 43 -2.87 -11.48 -6.62
CA ARG A 43 -3.48 -11.32 -7.95
C ARG A 43 -3.08 -12.45 -8.90
N GLN A 44 -1.84 -12.95 -8.84
CA GLN A 44 -1.42 -14.13 -9.61
C GLN A 44 -2.23 -15.39 -9.22
N GLY A 45 -2.68 -15.49 -7.96
CA GLY A 45 -3.58 -16.55 -7.51
C GLY A 45 -5.06 -16.29 -7.86
N TYR A 46 -5.39 -15.28 -8.67
CA TYR A 46 -6.75 -14.83 -8.96
C TYR A 46 -7.60 -14.60 -7.70
N GLY A 47 -6.96 -14.20 -6.60
CA GLY A 47 -7.64 -14.03 -5.30
C GLY A 47 -8.07 -15.32 -4.61
N ARG A 48 -7.74 -16.51 -5.15
CA ARG A 48 -8.11 -17.82 -4.61
C ARG A 48 -7.06 -18.44 -3.69
N ALA A 49 -5.91 -17.78 -3.51
CA ALA A 49 -4.88 -18.24 -2.61
C ALA A 49 -5.28 -17.97 -1.15
N ASP A 50 -5.35 -19.04 -0.35
CA ASP A 50 -5.52 -18.96 1.10
C ASP A 50 -4.28 -18.35 1.77
N PHE A 51 -4.40 -17.91 3.03
CA PHE A 51 -3.33 -17.24 3.76
C PHE A 51 -2.06 -18.10 3.83
N ASP A 52 -2.17 -19.40 4.07
CA ASP A 52 -1.00 -20.29 4.14
C ASP A 52 -0.24 -20.37 2.81
N LEU A 53 -0.98 -20.40 1.69
CA LEU A 53 -0.38 -20.40 0.35
C LEU A 53 0.29 -19.05 0.04
N LEU A 54 -0.35 -17.94 0.38
CA LEU A 54 0.22 -16.61 0.24
C LEU A 54 1.49 -16.44 1.08
N ARG A 55 1.46 -16.87 2.33
CA ARG A 55 2.61 -16.82 3.24
C ARG A 55 3.79 -17.62 2.71
N ARG A 56 3.55 -18.86 2.24
CA ARG A 56 4.60 -19.67 1.60
C ARG A 56 5.19 -18.97 0.38
N ARG A 57 4.36 -18.37 -0.48
CA ARG A 57 4.86 -17.61 -1.64
C ARG A 57 5.68 -16.38 -1.25
N VAL A 58 5.27 -15.63 -0.22
CA VAL A 58 6.04 -14.46 0.23
C VAL A 58 7.38 -14.85 0.84
N LEU A 59 7.44 -15.94 1.61
CA LEU A 59 8.66 -16.37 2.32
C LEU A 59 9.63 -17.19 1.46
N LEU A 60 9.13 -17.86 0.41
CA LEU A 60 9.94 -18.74 -0.45
C LEU A 60 10.31 -18.10 -1.80
N THR A 61 9.76 -16.93 -2.13
CA THR A 61 10.20 -16.16 -3.30
C THR A 61 11.33 -15.23 -2.85
N PRO A 62 12.53 -15.32 -3.45
CA PRO A 62 13.64 -14.42 -3.11
C PRO A 62 13.34 -12.95 -3.43
#